data_AF-A0A8K0D4U5-F1
#
_entry.id   AF-A0A8K0D4U5-F1
#
_cell.length_a   1.000
_cell.length_b   1.000
_cell.length_c   1.000
_cell.angle_alpha   90.00
_cell.angle_beta   90.00
_cell.angle_gamma   90.00
#
_symmetry.space_group_name_H-M   'P 1'
#
loop_
_entity.id
_entity.type
_entity.pdbx_description
1 polymer ?
#
loop_
_entity_poly.entity_id
_entity_poly.type
_entity_poly.pdbx_seq_one_letter_code
_entity_poly.pdbx_strand_id
1 'polypeptide(L)'
;VECSGGKTLLHCIAGVSRSAALCIAYLMKYHRFSLLDAYNYVKLKRPIIRPNCGFFRQLIEYEMDLFGCNTVSMVYNEVLNLELPDVYNSEYKGMIYFRKKYRNARD
;
A
#
# COMPACT_ATOMS: atom_id res chain seq x y z
N VAL A 1 -20.30 -0.25 15.11
CA VAL A 1 -20.41 1.21 14.81
C VAL A 1 -21.40 1.35 13.67
N GLU A 2 -22.68 1.09 13.93
CA GLU A 2 -23.75 1.39 12.98
C GLU A 2 -24.68 2.35 13.69
N CYS A 3 -24.45 3.64 13.45
CA CYS A 3 -25.42 4.71 13.71
C CYS A 3 -25.85 5.20 12.32
N SER A 4 -27.09 4.93 11.95
CA SER A 4 -27.67 5.17 10.63
C SER A 4 -27.65 6.67 10.26
N GLY A 5 -26.72 7.05 9.37
CA GLY A 5 -26.69 8.37 8.69
C GLY A 5 -25.52 9.30 9.05
N GLY A 6 -24.64 8.93 9.98
CA GLY A 6 -23.47 9.73 10.35
C GLY A 6 -22.31 9.66 9.37
N LYS A 7 -21.43 10.67 9.37
CA LYS A 7 -20.13 10.65 8.67
C LYS A 7 -19.00 10.42 9.68
N THR A 8 -18.04 9.57 9.33
CA THR A 8 -16.87 9.28 10.19
C THR A 8 -15.60 9.86 9.58
N LEU A 9 -14.81 10.57 10.39
CA LEU A 9 -13.47 11.04 10.02
C LEU A 9 -12.41 10.08 10.56
N LEU A 10 -11.62 9.48 9.66
CA LEU A 10 -10.40 8.76 10.02
C LEU A 10 -9.20 9.70 9.89
N HIS A 11 -8.51 9.98 11.00
CA HIS A 11 -7.28 10.77 10.98
C HIS A 11 -6.13 10.08 11.73
N CYS A 12 -4.92 10.48 11.39
CA CYS A 12 -3.73 10.25 12.21
C CYS A 12 -2.93 11.56 12.21
N ILE A 13 -1.65 11.54 12.56
CA ILE A 13 -0.83 12.77 12.59
C ILE A 13 -0.73 13.40 11.19
N ALA A 14 -0.25 12.64 10.19
CA ALA A 14 -0.03 13.16 8.83
C ALA A 14 -1.15 12.79 7.83
N GLY A 15 -2.04 11.87 8.21
CA GLY A 15 -2.99 11.27 7.26
C GLY A 15 -2.30 10.50 6.12
N VAL A 16 -1.11 9.94 6.38
CA VAL A 16 -0.30 9.22 5.37
C VAL A 16 -0.35 7.71 5.55
N SER A 17 -0.17 7.21 6.78
CA SER A 17 0.02 5.76 7.03
C SER A 17 -1.12 5.14 7.84
N ARG A 18 -1.24 5.45 9.14
CA ARG A 18 -2.17 4.79 10.08
C ARG A 18 -3.64 4.87 9.64
N SER A 19 -4.14 6.08 9.42
CA SER A 19 -5.54 6.28 9.01
C SER A 19 -5.82 5.76 7.60
N ALA A 20 -4.84 5.80 6.71
CA ALA A 20 -4.96 5.26 5.36
C ALA A 20 -5.10 3.73 5.39
N ALA A 21 -4.29 3.03 6.19
CA ALA A 21 -4.38 1.58 6.35
C ALA A 21 -5.76 1.13 6.85
N LEU A 22 -6.31 1.82 7.86
CA LEU A 22 -7.67 1.53 8.34
C LEU A 22 -8.74 1.81 7.29
N CYS A 23 -8.60 2.89 6.51
CA CYS A 23 -9.53 3.20 5.43
C CYS A 23 -9.50 2.12 4.32
N ILE A 24 -8.32 1.63 3.97
CA ILE A 24 -8.13 0.53 3.01
C ILE A 24 -8.79 -0.75 3.55
N ALA A 25 -8.50 -1.15 4.80
CA ALA A 25 -9.11 -2.32 5.43
C ALA A 25 -10.64 -2.23 5.49
N TYR A 26 -11.19 -1.05 5.78
CA TYR A 26 -12.62 -0.80 5.76
C TYR A 26 -13.24 -1.01 4.37
N LEU A 27 -12.61 -0.48 3.32
CA LEU A 27 -13.07 -0.66 1.94
C LEU A 27 -13.01 -2.14 1.51
N MET A 28 -11.97 -2.88 1.90
CA MET A 28 -11.92 -4.31 1.64
C MET A 28 -13.10 -5.04 2.31
N LYS A 29 -13.28 -4.86 3.62
CA LYS A 29 -14.30 -5.59 4.39
C LYS A 29 -15.74 -5.26 3.96
N TYR A 30 -16.06 -3.97 3.84
CA TYR A 30 -17.45 -3.51 3.71
C TYR A 30 -17.85 -3.15 2.29
N HIS A 31 -16.87 -2.88 1.41
CA HIS A 31 -17.13 -2.57 0.00
C HIS A 31 -16.60 -3.66 -0.95
N ARG A 32 -16.03 -4.76 -0.41
CA ARG A 32 -15.54 -5.92 -1.19
C ARG A 32 -14.48 -5.55 -2.23
N PHE A 33 -13.69 -4.52 -1.95
CA PHE A 33 -12.54 -4.19 -2.78
C PHE A 33 -11.40 -5.16 -2.50
N SER A 34 -10.62 -5.52 -3.53
CA SER A 34 -9.30 -6.10 -3.31
C SER A 34 -8.38 -5.09 -2.61
N LEU A 35 -7.26 -5.54 -2.06
CA LEU A 35 -6.26 -4.66 -1.48
C LEU A 35 -5.73 -3.66 -2.51
N LEU A 36 -5.46 -4.12 -3.73
CA LEU A 36 -5.01 -3.27 -4.84
C LEU A 36 -6.06 -2.20 -5.18
N ASP A 37 -7.34 -2.58 -5.31
CA ASP A 37 -8.42 -1.65 -5.64
C ASP A 37 -8.67 -0.65 -4.51
N ALA A 38 -8.69 -1.11 -3.25
CA ALA A 38 -8.84 -0.27 -2.07
C ALA A 38 -7.69 0.74 -1.96
N TYR A 39 -6.44 0.28 -2.10
CA TYR A 39 -5.28 1.16 -2.11
C TYR A 39 -5.38 2.22 -3.23
N ASN A 40 -5.67 1.81 -4.46
CA ASN A 40 -5.79 2.72 -5.61
C ASN A 40 -6.92 3.73 -5.41
N TYR A 41 -8.06 3.31 -4.88
CA TYR A 41 -9.19 4.19 -4.59
C TYR A 41 -8.81 5.26 -3.57
N VAL A 42 -8.20 4.88 -2.44
CA VAL A 42 -7.78 5.87 -1.43
C VAL A 42 -6.65 6.76 -1.96
N LYS A 43 -5.70 6.21 -2.75
CA LYS A 43 -4.60 6.96 -3.37
C LYS A 43 -5.11 8.02 -4.34
N LEU A 44 -6.13 7.69 -5.15
CA LEU A 44 -6.77 8.63 -6.06
C LEU A 44 -7.42 9.81 -5.31
N LYS A 45 -8.05 9.55 -4.17
CA LYS A 45 -8.71 10.59 -3.35
C LYS A 45 -7.73 11.37 -2.48
N ARG A 46 -6.62 10.74 -2.06
CA ARG A 46 -5.58 11.35 -1.22
C ARG A 46 -4.19 10.89 -1.71
N PRO A 47 -3.59 11.59 -2.69
CA PRO A 47 -2.34 11.16 -3.33
C PRO A 47 -1.14 10.97 -2.39
N ILE A 48 -1.17 11.60 -1.21
CA ILE A 48 -0.07 11.51 -0.25
C ILE A 48 -0.09 10.23 0.61
N ILE A 49 -1.12 9.38 0.51
CA ILE A 49 -1.13 8.16 1.33
C ILE A 49 0.09 7.29 1.01
N ARG A 50 0.64 6.70 2.06
CA ARG A 50 1.78 5.80 2.01
C ARG A 50 1.83 4.97 3.29
N PRO A 51 0.98 3.93 3.43
CA PRO A 51 1.11 2.98 4.55
C PRO A 51 2.52 2.42 4.62
N ASN A 52 3.06 2.26 5.83
CA ASN A 52 4.36 1.60 5.99
C ASN A 52 4.29 0.11 5.65
N CYS A 53 5.45 -0.53 5.47
CA CYS A 53 5.55 -1.94 5.11
C CYS A 53 4.90 -2.88 6.15
N GLY A 54 4.97 -2.56 7.44
CA GLY A 54 4.30 -3.34 8.48
C GLY A 54 2.79 -3.37 8.30
N PHE A 55 2.17 -2.23 7.96
CA PHE A 55 0.75 -2.19 7.63
C PHE A 55 0.42 -2.89 6.33
N PHE A 56 1.29 -2.86 5.32
CA PHE A 56 1.05 -3.65 4.11
C PHE A 56 1.06 -5.15 4.40
N ARG A 57 1.98 -5.67 5.21
CA ARG A 57 1.97 -7.09 5.60
C ARG A 57 0.64 -7.47 6.28
N GLN A 58 0.20 -6.65 7.23
CA GLN A 58 -1.09 -6.86 7.91
C GLN A 58 -2.28 -6.77 6.94
N LEU A 59 -2.25 -5.85 5.97
CA LEU A 59 -3.32 -5.72 4.98
C LEU A 59 -3.33 -6.88 3.99
N ILE A 60 -2.18 -7.42 3.61
CA ILE A 60 -2.04 -8.60 2.75
C ILE A 60 -2.59 -9.84 3.48
N GLU A 61 -2.19 -10.05 4.74
CA GLU A 61 -2.77 -11.11 5.58
C GLU A 61 -4.29 -10.96 5.70
N TYR A 62 -4.76 -9.72 5.88
CA TYR A 62 -6.19 -9.45 5.99
C TYR A 62 -6.97 -9.67 4.68
N GLU A 63 -6.37 -9.42 3.52
CA GLU A 63 -6.97 -9.74 2.21
C GLU A 63 -7.11 -11.25 2.03
N MET A 64 -6.06 -12.01 2.38
CA MET A 64 -6.09 -13.48 2.40
C MET A 64 -7.21 -14.01 3.29
N ASP A 65 -7.38 -13.47 4.50
CA ASP A 65 -8.44 -13.87 5.42
C ASP A 65 -9.85 -13.56 4.88
N LEU A 66 -10.01 -12.44 4.15
CA LEU A 66 -11.29 -12.01 3.61
C LEU A 66 -11.70 -12.73 2.32
N PHE A 67 -10.74 -13.03 1.44
CA PHE A 67 -11.01 -13.44 0.06
C PHE A 67 -10.27 -14.71 -0.39
N GLY A 68 -9.33 -15.22 0.39
CA GLY A 68 -8.53 -16.42 0.06
C GLY A 68 -7.47 -16.19 -1.03
N CYS A 69 -7.19 -14.93 -1.39
CA CYS A 69 -6.15 -14.57 -2.35
C CYS A 69 -5.61 -13.17 -2.06
N ASN A 70 -4.42 -12.87 -2.61
CA ASN A 70 -3.76 -11.57 -2.45
C ASN A 70 -3.55 -10.90 -3.80
N THR A 71 -3.82 -9.59 -3.88
CA THR A 71 -3.60 -8.75 -5.06
C THR A 71 -2.35 -7.87 -4.97
N VAL A 72 -1.74 -7.81 -3.79
CA VAL A 72 -0.48 -7.10 -3.51
C VAL A 72 0.48 -8.05 -2.84
N SER A 73 1.75 -8.02 -3.24
CA SER A 73 2.83 -8.81 -2.64
C SER A 73 3.96 -7.94 -2.11
N MET A 74 4.65 -8.42 -1.07
CA MET A 74 5.92 -7.85 -0.65
C MET A 74 7.03 -8.29 -1.61
N VAL A 75 7.85 -7.35 -2.07
CA VAL A 75 8.94 -7.57 -3.02
C VAL A 75 10.21 -6.91 -2.54
N TYR A 76 11.35 -7.54 -2.84
CA TYR A 76 12.66 -7.00 -2.48
C TYR A 76 13.14 -5.97 -3.51
N ASN A 77 13.53 -4.79 -3.04
CA ASN A 77 14.11 -3.74 -3.85
C ASN A 77 15.63 -3.66 -3.66
N GLU A 78 16.40 -4.08 -4.68
CA GLU A 78 17.87 -4.11 -4.63
C GLU A 78 18.54 -2.73 -4.51
N VAL A 79 17.87 -1.67 -4.95
CA VAL A 79 18.42 -0.31 -4.91
C VAL A 79 18.39 0.20 -3.47
N LEU A 80 17.25 -0.01 -2.81
CA LEU A 80 17.03 0.44 -1.44
C LEU A 80 17.52 -0.56 -0.39
N ASN A 81 17.78 -1.81 -0.78
CA ASN A 81 18.09 -2.90 0.14
C ASN A 81 16.97 -3.10 1.17
N LEU A 82 15.71 -3.02 0.71
CA LEU A 82 14.50 -3.04 1.54
C LEU A 82 13.39 -3.83 0.86
N GLU A 83 12.57 -4.49 1.69
CA GLU A 83 11.32 -5.13 1.25
C GLU A 83 10.16 -4.12 1.28
N LEU A 84 9.43 -4.03 0.18
CA LEU A 84 8.38 -3.05 -0.06
C LEU A 84 7.18 -3.71 -0.74
N PRO A 85 5.95 -3.20 -0.60
CA PRO A 85 4.83 -3.69 -1.39
C PRO A 85 5.04 -3.36 -2.88
N ASP A 86 4.66 -4.28 -3.77
CA ASP A 86 4.85 -4.15 -5.23
C ASP A 86 4.19 -2.90 -5.83
N VAL A 87 3.12 -2.38 -5.22
CA VAL A 87 2.48 -1.11 -5.59
C VAL A 87 3.42 0.10 -5.52
N TYR A 88 4.55 0.00 -4.82
CA TYR A 88 5.58 1.04 -4.78
C TYR A 88 6.67 0.87 -5.84
N ASN A 89 6.71 -0.23 -6.60
CA ASN A 89 7.79 -0.48 -7.57
C ASN A 89 7.91 0.62 -8.63
N SER A 90 6.79 1.20 -9.06
CA SER A 90 6.75 2.28 -10.04
C SER A 90 7.54 3.51 -9.58
N GLU A 91 7.56 3.79 -8.27
CA GLU A 91 8.29 4.91 -7.67
C GLU A 91 9.82 4.76 -7.81
N TYR A 92 10.32 3.52 -7.91
CA TYR A 92 11.75 3.22 -7.94
C TYR A 92 12.28 2.83 -9.32
N LYS A 93 11.42 2.74 -10.33
CA LYS A 93 11.78 2.28 -11.67
C LYS A 93 12.98 3.06 -12.26
N GLY A 94 12.99 4.37 -12.08
CA GLY A 94 14.10 5.23 -12.52
C GLY A 94 15.41 4.95 -11.78
N MET A 95 15.36 4.80 -10.45
CA MET A 95 16.56 4.48 -9.66
C MET A 95 17.11 3.09 -9.98
N ILE A 96 16.22 2.10 -10.17
CA ILE A 96 16.57 0.74 -10.60
C ILE A 96 17.27 0.79 -11.96
N TYR A 97 16.73 1.55 -12.91
CA TYR A 97 17.34 1.75 -14.22
C TYR A 97 18.75 2.35 -14.11
N PHE A 98 18.92 3.45 -13.37
CA PHE A 98 20.23 4.09 -13.23
C PHE A 98 21.26 3.21 -12.53
N ARG A 99 20.89 2.53 -11.44
CA ARG A 99 21.80 1.60 -10.75
C ARG A 99 22.27 0.49 -11.68
N LYS A 100 21.37 -0.13 -12.46
CA LYS A 100 21.72 -1.17 -13.44
C LYS A 100 22.66 -0.63 -14.53
N LYS A 101 22.40 0.59 -15.02
CA LYS A 101 23.21 1.22 -16.07
C LYS A 101 24.64 1.55 -15.64
N TYR A 102 24.84 2.02 -14.41
CA TYR A 102 26.14 2.54 -13.96
C TYR A 102 26.90 1.61 -13.01
N ARG A 103 26.30 0.51 -12.52
CA ARG A 103 27.02 -0.53 -11.77
C ARG A 103 28.04 -1.26 -12.67
N ASN A 104 27.68 -1.54 -13.93
CA ASN A 104 28.57 -2.20 -14.89
C ASN A 104 29.67 -1.30 -15.48
N ALA A 105 29.80 -0.05 -15.02
CA ALA A 105 30.79 0.91 -15.49
C ALA A 105 31.93 1.15 -14.48
N ARG A 106 31.95 0.40 -13.37
CA ARG A 106 32.95 0.49 -12.29
C ARG A 106 33.74 -0.80 -12.08
N ASP A 107 33.47 -1.83 -12.88
CA ASP A 107 34.24 -3.07 -12.99
C ASP A 107 34.98 -3.06 -14.35
#